data_AF-A0A850R0I6-F1
#
_entry.id   AF-A0A850R0I6-F1
#
_cell.length_a   1.000
_cell.length_b   1.000
_cell.length_c   1.000
_cell.angle_alpha   90.00
_cell.angle_beta   90.00
_cell.angle_gamma   90.00
#
_symmetry.space_group_name_H-M   'P 1'
#
loop_
_entity.id
_entity.type
_entity.pdbx_description
1 polymer ?
#
loop_
_entity_poly.entity_id
_entity_poly.type
_entity_poly.pdbx_seq_one_letter_code
_entity_poly.pdbx_strand_id
1 'polypeptide(L)'
;PFIRHVDEGVALQQVNAKLSPFGNTFKALPGHIYYVNHCGFGKMHALHMVMQTEVGKVTVFIVPETSAELETYSNSQVETVVMPIHEASLVIVGDTGQNLMPVADSIRADLQQSI
;
A
#
# COMPACT_ATOMS: atom_id res chain seq x y z
N PRO A 1 6.52 -0.04 -17.09
CA PRO A 1 6.70 0.81 -15.89
C PRO A 1 8.16 0.74 -15.38
N PHE A 2 8.74 1.88 -14.98
CA PHE A 2 10.15 1.98 -14.57
C PHE A 2 10.54 1.11 -13.37
N ILE A 3 9.58 0.74 -12.51
CA ILE A 3 9.82 -0.05 -11.29
C ILE A 3 9.61 -1.57 -11.47
N ARG A 4 9.27 -2.07 -12.68
CA ARG A 4 8.88 -3.48 -12.90
C ARG A 4 9.97 -4.49 -12.50
N HIS A 5 11.24 -4.12 -12.70
CA HIS A 5 12.41 -4.97 -12.44
C HIS A 5 13.27 -4.44 -11.28
N VAL A 6 12.76 -3.47 -10.53
CA VAL A 6 13.46 -2.88 -9.40
C VAL A 6 13.24 -3.74 -8.16
N ASP A 7 14.32 -4.00 -7.44
CA ASP A 7 14.31 -4.53 -6.08
C ASP A 7 15.33 -3.72 -5.27
N GLU A 8 14.84 -2.74 -4.52
CA GLU A 8 15.66 -1.89 -3.67
C GLU A 8 16.02 -2.54 -2.32
N GLY A 9 15.49 -3.73 -2.02
CA GLY A 9 15.71 -4.40 -0.73
C GLY A 9 15.31 -3.52 0.44
N VAL A 10 14.14 -2.88 0.35
CA VAL A 10 13.74 -1.79 1.24
C VAL A 10 13.62 -2.27 2.69
N ALA A 11 14.28 -1.57 3.60
CA ALA A 11 14.23 -1.85 5.04
C ALA A 11 13.03 -1.19 5.74
N LEU A 12 12.61 -1.75 6.88
CA LEU A 12 11.51 -1.23 7.72
C LEU A 12 11.65 0.27 8.02
N GLN A 13 12.86 0.74 8.35
CA GLN A 13 13.11 2.13 8.66
C GLN A 13 12.81 3.06 7.48
N GLN A 14 13.10 2.62 6.24
CA GLN A 14 12.83 3.40 5.02
C GLN A 14 11.33 3.47 4.74
N VAL A 15 10.60 2.38 4.96
CA VAL A 15 9.14 2.34 4.84
C VAL A 15 8.51 3.29 5.86
N ASN A 16 8.88 3.17 7.13
CA ASN A 16 8.32 4.00 8.21
C ASN A 16 8.65 5.49 8.03
N ALA A 17 9.85 5.83 7.57
CA ALA A 17 10.21 7.22 7.25
C ALA A 17 9.30 7.83 6.17
N LYS A 18 8.88 7.02 5.19
CA LYS A 18 7.98 7.48 4.11
C LYS A 18 6.50 7.42 4.50
N LEU A 19 6.12 6.58 5.47
CA LEU A 19 4.77 6.51 6.03
C LEU A 19 4.47 7.60 7.07
N SER A 20 5.49 8.15 7.72
CA SER A 20 5.36 9.16 8.77
C SER A 20 4.42 10.33 8.42
N PRO A 21 4.44 10.92 7.20
CA PRO A 21 3.51 11.98 6.82
C PRO A 21 2.03 11.58 6.81
N PHE A 22 1.74 10.28 6.83
CA PHE A 22 0.39 9.71 6.81
C PHE A 22 -0.04 9.21 8.20
N GLY A 23 0.71 9.49 9.27
CA GLY A 23 0.32 9.10 10.63
C GLY A 23 0.40 7.59 10.93
N ASN A 24 1.04 6.82 10.05
CA ASN A 24 1.10 5.37 10.16
C ASN A 24 2.55 4.84 10.19
N THR A 25 2.77 3.69 10.82
CA THR A 25 4.02 2.92 10.80
C THR A 25 3.75 1.42 10.81
N PHE A 26 4.75 0.63 10.43
CA PHE A 26 4.77 -0.82 10.60
C PHE A 26 5.68 -1.22 11.77
N LYS A 27 5.28 -2.23 12.56
CA LYS A 27 6.16 -2.90 13.54
C LYS A 27 7.18 -3.82 12.89
N ALA A 28 6.77 -4.47 11.81
CA ALA A 28 7.58 -5.36 10.99
C ALA A 28 7.12 -5.21 9.53
N LEU A 29 8.00 -5.49 8.57
CA LEU A 29 7.60 -5.42 7.17
C LEU A 29 6.52 -6.48 6.88
N PRO A 30 5.41 -6.12 6.22
CA PRO A 30 4.32 -7.05 5.90
C PRO A 30 4.68 -8.03 4.76
N GLY A 31 5.93 -8.03 4.31
CA GLY A 31 6.45 -8.86 3.22
C GLY A 31 7.77 -8.29 2.68
N HIS A 32 8.27 -8.87 1.58
CA HIS A 32 9.41 -8.32 0.86
C HIS A 32 8.98 -7.07 0.10
N ILE A 33 9.62 -5.93 0.38
CA ILE A 33 9.32 -4.65 -0.26
C ILE A 33 10.33 -4.39 -1.37
N TYR A 34 9.85 -4.39 -2.62
CA TYR A 34 10.67 -4.15 -3.81
C TYR A 34 10.97 -2.67 -4.03
N TYR A 35 10.03 -1.80 -3.65
CA TYR A 35 10.08 -0.38 -3.94
C TYR A 35 9.20 0.38 -2.97
N VAL A 36 9.65 1.56 -2.53
CA VAL A 36 8.80 2.50 -1.80
C VAL A 36 9.20 3.94 -2.12
N ASN A 37 8.24 4.76 -2.51
CA ASN A 37 8.48 6.17 -2.70
C ASN A 37 7.21 7.00 -2.56
N HIS A 38 7.34 8.32 -2.64
CA HIS A 38 6.18 9.20 -2.79
C HIS A 38 5.86 9.41 -4.27
N CYS A 39 4.58 9.47 -4.62
CA CYS A 39 4.12 9.90 -5.93
C CYS A 39 3.10 11.04 -5.80
N GLY A 40 2.90 11.79 -6.88
CA GLY A 40 1.85 12.82 -6.92
C GLY A 40 0.46 12.18 -6.87
N PHE A 41 -0.41 12.72 -6.03
CA PHE A 41 -1.81 12.34 -5.90
C PHE A 41 -2.66 13.61 -5.81
N GLY A 42 -3.15 14.08 -6.96
CA GLY A 42 -3.80 15.38 -7.07
C GLY A 42 -2.87 16.52 -6.64
N LYS A 43 -3.23 17.22 -5.55
CA LYS A 43 -2.42 18.28 -4.92
C LYS A 43 -1.57 17.78 -3.74
N MET A 44 -1.69 16.51 -3.38
CA MET A 44 -1.02 15.88 -2.25
C MET A 44 -0.02 14.82 -2.72
N HIS A 45 0.68 14.22 -1.77
CA HIS A 45 1.57 13.09 -2.02
C HIS A 45 0.92 11.81 -1.49
N ALA A 46 1.08 10.72 -2.23
CA ALA A 46 0.75 9.39 -1.76
C ALA A 46 2.04 8.59 -1.53
N LEU A 47 2.02 7.68 -0.58
CA LEU A 47 3.00 6.59 -0.56
C LEU A 47 2.67 5.64 -1.70
N HIS A 48 3.67 5.19 -2.45
CA HIS A 48 3.59 4.15 -3.46
C HIS A 48 4.62 3.09 -3.11
N MET A 49 4.13 1.90 -2.78
CA MET A 49 4.94 0.76 -2.38
C MET A 49 4.62 -0.45 -3.26
N VAL A 50 5.62 -1.23 -3.63
CA VAL A 50 5.44 -2.50 -4.33
C VAL A 50 5.99 -3.61 -3.44
N MET A 51 5.18 -4.62 -3.16
CA MET A 51 5.55 -5.68 -2.23
C MET A 51 5.14 -7.07 -2.70
N GLN A 52 5.87 -8.07 -2.23
CA GLN A 52 5.51 -9.48 -2.39
C GLN A 52 4.44 -9.86 -1.38
N THR A 53 3.40 -10.55 -1.86
CA THR A 53 2.33 -11.16 -1.05
C THR A 53 2.13 -12.60 -1.47
N GLU A 54 1.26 -13.33 -0.76
CA GLU A 54 0.89 -14.70 -1.11
C GLU A 54 0.24 -14.82 -2.49
N VAL A 55 -0.46 -13.78 -2.95
CA VAL A 55 -1.13 -13.77 -4.26
C VAL A 55 -0.24 -13.23 -5.39
N GLY A 56 0.99 -12.81 -5.09
CA GLY A 56 1.92 -12.24 -6.06
C GLY A 56 2.39 -10.83 -5.67
N LYS A 57 2.96 -10.11 -6.64
CA LYS A 57 3.32 -8.71 -6.43
C LYS A 57 2.06 -7.84 -6.45
N VAL A 58 1.91 -7.02 -5.41
CA VAL A 58 0.84 -6.02 -5.35
C VAL A 58 1.44 -4.63 -5.21
N THR A 59 0.70 -3.64 -5.67
CA THR A 59 1.02 -2.22 -5.49
C THR A 59 0.13 -1.66 -4.40
N VAL A 60 0.73 -1.02 -3.40
CA VAL A 60 0.06 -0.42 -2.26
C VAL A 60 0.23 1.08 -2.34
N PHE A 61 -0.87 1.82 -2.18
CA PHE A 61 -0.86 3.25 -1.96
C PHE A 61 -1.43 3.61 -0.60
N ILE A 62 -0.81 4.60 0.04
CA ILE A 62 -1.38 5.29 1.19
C ILE A 62 -1.64 6.72 0.77
N VAL A 63 -2.90 7.13 0.78
CA VAL A 63 -3.32 8.47 0.37
C VAL A 63 -3.81 9.25 1.61
N PRO A 64 -3.54 10.56 1.73
CA PRO A 64 -3.91 11.35 2.90
C PRO A 64 -5.39 11.80 2.87
N GLU A 65 -6.22 11.10 2.10
CA GLU A 65 -7.67 11.26 2.05
C GLU A 65 -8.29 9.99 2.62
N THR A 66 -9.25 10.12 3.52
CA THR A 66 -9.94 8.97 4.13
C THR A 66 -11.17 8.61 3.30
N SER A 67 -11.25 7.37 2.84
CA SER A 67 -12.43 6.82 2.17
C SER A 67 -13.55 6.65 3.20
N ALA A 68 -14.80 6.83 2.79
CA ALA A 68 -15.92 6.66 3.71
C ALA A 68 -16.08 5.18 4.10
N GLU A 69 -15.90 4.28 3.14
CA GLU A 69 -16.16 2.85 3.29
C GLU A 69 -15.11 2.01 2.56
N LEU A 70 -15.23 0.69 2.71
CA LEU A 70 -14.47 -0.28 1.92
C LEU A 70 -15.09 -0.36 0.53
N GLU A 71 -14.26 -0.17 -0.49
CA GLU A 71 -14.66 -0.26 -1.89
C GLU A 71 -13.76 -1.24 -2.63
N THR A 72 -14.35 -2.02 -3.54
CA THR A 72 -13.61 -2.91 -4.43
C THR A 72 -13.91 -2.54 -5.87
N TYR A 73 -12.88 -2.34 -6.67
CA TYR A 73 -13.03 -2.17 -8.11
C TYR A 73 -12.33 -3.31 -8.84
N SER A 74 -12.94 -3.78 -9.92
CA SER A 74 -12.36 -4.78 -10.81
C SER A 74 -12.54 -4.33 -12.25
N ASN A 75 -11.51 -4.52 -13.08
CA ASN A 75 -11.62 -4.42 -14.52
C ASN A 75 -10.81 -5.55 -15.19
N SER A 76 -10.71 -5.52 -16.52
CA SER A 76 -10.04 -6.57 -17.29
C SER A 76 -8.51 -6.67 -17.10
N GLN A 77 -7.90 -5.73 -16.36
CA GLN A 77 -6.47 -5.66 -16.14
C GLN A 77 -6.08 -5.76 -14.65
N VAL A 78 -6.89 -5.21 -13.76
CA VAL A 78 -6.56 -5.08 -12.34
C VAL A 78 -7.75 -5.35 -11.42
N GLU A 79 -7.44 -5.87 -10.24
CA GLU A 79 -8.28 -5.82 -9.04
C GLU A 79 -7.80 -4.70 -8.13
N THR A 80 -8.70 -4.07 -7.38
CA THR A 80 -8.30 -3.13 -6.33
C THR A 80 -9.27 -3.08 -5.17
N VAL A 81 -8.67 -2.89 -4.01
CA VAL A 81 -9.36 -2.63 -2.75
C VAL A 81 -8.96 -1.24 -2.26
N VAL A 82 -9.95 -0.46 -1.85
CA VAL A 82 -9.77 0.78 -1.08
C VAL A 82 -10.39 0.57 0.29
N MET A 83 -9.69 0.90 1.36
CA MET A 83 -10.25 0.87 2.71
C MET A 83 -9.72 2.00 3.59
N PRO A 84 -10.53 2.51 4.53
CA PRO A 84 -10.09 3.51 5.47
C PRO A 84 -9.08 2.94 6.46
N ILE A 85 -8.03 3.71 6.74
CA ILE A 85 -7.09 3.50 7.83
C ILE A 85 -7.01 4.77 8.68
N HIS A 86 -6.15 4.79 9.69
CA HIS A 86 -6.01 5.98 10.54
C HIS A 86 -5.53 7.19 9.72
N GLU A 87 -6.36 8.24 9.64
CA GLU A 87 -6.09 9.52 8.96
C GLU A 87 -5.70 9.43 7.48
N ALA A 88 -5.97 8.29 6.83
CA ALA A 88 -5.58 8.02 5.45
C ALA A 88 -6.46 6.91 4.84
N SER A 89 -6.26 6.60 3.56
CA SER A 89 -6.79 5.39 2.94
C SER A 89 -5.68 4.49 2.44
N LEU A 90 -5.90 3.19 2.60
CA LEU A 90 -5.12 2.13 2.01
C LEU A 90 -5.76 1.73 0.68
N VAL A 91 -4.99 1.80 -0.40
CA VAL A 91 -5.39 1.35 -1.73
C VAL A 91 -4.44 0.23 -2.15
N ILE A 92 -4.97 -0.92 -2.56
CA ILE A 92 -4.18 -2.07 -2.99
C ILE A 92 -4.60 -2.44 -4.40
N VAL A 93 -3.63 -2.49 -5.31
CA VAL A 93 -3.82 -2.82 -6.72
C VAL A 93 -3.07 -4.11 -7.02
N GLY A 94 -3.77 -5.08 -7.59
CA GLY A 94 -3.23 -6.36 -8.05
C GLY A 94 -3.73 -6.70 -9.45
N ASP A 95 -3.28 -7.83 -9.96
CA ASP A 95 -3.73 -8.37 -11.25
C ASP A 95 -5.18 -8.89 -11.14
N THR A 96 -5.94 -8.83 -12.25
CA THR A 96 -7.32 -9.34 -12.32
C THR A 96 -7.43 -10.78 -11.79
N GLY A 97 -8.44 -11.04 -10.95
CA GLY A 97 -8.68 -12.36 -10.36
C GLY A 97 -7.87 -12.68 -9.10
N GLN A 98 -7.01 -11.78 -8.62
CA GLN A 98 -6.37 -11.91 -7.31
C GLN A 98 -7.36 -11.57 -6.19
N ASN A 99 -7.48 -12.44 -5.19
CA ASN A 99 -8.21 -12.09 -3.97
C ASN A 99 -7.34 -11.16 -3.10
N LEU A 100 -7.54 -9.86 -3.24
CA LEU A 100 -6.78 -8.83 -2.52
C LEU A 100 -7.28 -8.59 -1.09
N MET A 101 -8.43 -9.16 -0.71
CA MET A 101 -9.05 -8.84 0.57
C MET A 101 -8.20 -9.26 1.79
N PRO A 102 -7.68 -10.51 1.83
CA PRO A 102 -6.77 -10.95 2.89
C PRO A 102 -5.48 -10.13 2.96
N VAL A 103 -4.97 -9.67 1.81
CA VAL A 103 -3.78 -8.82 1.75
C VAL A 103 -4.06 -7.46 2.41
N ALA A 104 -5.22 -6.86 2.12
CA ALA A 104 -5.62 -5.60 2.72
C ALA A 104 -5.78 -5.70 4.23
N ASP A 105 -6.47 -6.75 4.70
CA ASP A 105 -6.69 -6.99 6.12
C ASP A 105 -5.36 -7.22 6.86
N SER A 106 -4.42 -7.97 6.26
CA SER A 106 -3.08 -8.17 6.83
C SER A 106 -2.32 -6.85 6.95
N ILE A 107 -2.24 -6.08 5.87
CA ILE A 107 -1.53 -4.78 5.87
C ILE A 107 -2.17 -3.84 6.91
N ARG A 108 -3.50 -3.75 6.94
CA ARG A 108 -4.21 -2.92 7.91
C ARG A 108 -3.96 -3.35 9.35
N ALA A 109 -3.88 -4.64 9.62
CA ALA A 109 -3.59 -5.16 10.97
C ALA A 109 -2.14 -4.88 11.40
N ASP A 110 -1.20 -4.86 10.45
CA ASP A 110 0.22 -4.58 10.71
C ASP A 110 0.52 -3.08 10.84
N LEU A 111 -0.33 -2.22 10.26
CA LEU A 111 -0.27 -0.76 10.40
C LEU A 111 -0.66 -0.33 11.82
N GLN A 112 0.11 0.62 12.34
CA GLN A 112 -0.11 1.22 13.64
C GLN A 112 0.01 2.72 13.57
N GLN A 113 -0.67 3.39 14.50
CA GLN A 113 -0.56 4.83 14.69
C GLN A 113 0.88 5.17 15.04
N SER A 114 1.44 6.15 14.34
CA SER A 114 2.68 6.81 14.76
C SER A 114 2.42 7.51 16.10
N ILE A 115 3.23 7.18 17.11
CA ILE A 115 3.22 7.88 18.42
C ILE A 115 4.00 9.20 18.29
#